data_AF-A0A8J8CR46-F1
#
_entry.id   AF-A0A8J8CR46-F1
#
_cell.length_a   1.000
_cell.length_b   1.000
_cell.length_c   1.000
_cell.angle_alpha   90.00
_cell.angle_beta   90.00
_cell.angle_gamma   90.00
#
_symmetry.space_group_name_H-M   'P 1'
#
loop_
_entity.id
_entity.type
_entity.pdbx_description
1 polymer ?
#
loop_
_entity_poly.entity_id
_entity_poly.type
_entity_poly.pdbx_seq_one_letter_code
_entity_poly.pdbx_strand_id
1 'polypeptide(L)'
;MASLLSALSIPADADDAEAAAIAAAVGAHLSDLERAAAAEGEATSWAGERWTFAGRVRGLQGREARVPDRAPRDPWTASARTDRF
;
A
#
# COMPACT_ATOMS: atom_id res chain seq x y z
N MET A 1 17.58 7.26 -1.22
CA MET A 1 17.95 6.21 -2.19
C MET A 1 19.20 5.43 -1.79
N ALA A 2 20.27 6.08 -1.31
CA ALA A 2 21.52 5.40 -0.91
C ALA A 2 21.35 4.28 0.16
N SER A 3 20.44 4.45 1.13
CA SER A 3 20.26 3.48 2.22
C SER A 3 19.67 2.12 1.80
N LEU A 4 18.93 2.04 0.69
CA LEU A 4 18.37 0.77 0.20
C LEU A 4 19.42 -0.06 -0.53
N LEU A 5 20.28 0.59 -1.31
CA LEU A 5 21.40 -0.07 -2.00
C LEU A 5 22.41 -0.63 -0.99
N SER A 6 22.60 -0.01 0.18
CA SER A 6 23.44 -0.56 1.25
C SER A 6 22.90 -1.84 1.89
N ALA A 7 21.60 -2.12 1.78
CA ALA A 7 20.99 -3.35 2.30
C ALA A 7 20.90 -4.47 1.25
N LEU A 8 21.07 -4.14 -0.03
CA LEU A 8 20.96 -5.08 -1.16
C LEU A 8 22.35 -5.40 -1.70
N SER A 9 22.89 -6.56 -1.31
CA SER A 9 24.18 -7.05 -1.81
C SER A 9 23.99 -7.75 -3.16
N ILE A 10 24.38 -7.09 -4.24
CA ILE A 10 24.43 -7.68 -5.59
C ILE A 10 25.89 -7.79 -6.04
N PRO A 11 26.36 -8.99 -6.44
CA PRO A 11 27.70 -9.14 -7.01
C PRO A 11 27.87 -8.27 -8.26
N ALA A 12 29.03 -7.62 -8.40
CA ALA A 12 29.31 -6.78 -9.56
C ALA A 12 29.64 -7.61 -10.82
N ASP A 13 30.02 -8.86 -10.62
CA ASP A 13 30.53 -9.83 -11.59
C ASP A 13 29.66 -11.09 -11.68
N ALA A 14 28.36 -10.95 -11.37
CA ALA A 14 27.40 -12.05 -11.44
C ALA A 14 27.44 -12.71 -12.82
N ASP A 15 27.63 -14.03 -12.83
CA ASP A 15 27.59 -14.80 -14.06
C ASP A 15 26.15 -14.95 -14.60
N ASP A 16 25.99 -15.56 -15.77
CA ASP A 16 24.67 -15.71 -16.41
C ASP A 16 23.67 -16.49 -15.53
N ALA A 17 24.15 -17.48 -14.77
CA ALA A 17 23.31 -18.29 -13.89
C ALA A 17 22.88 -17.50 -12.66
N GLU A 18 23.80 -16.75 -12.06
CA GLU A 18 23.52 -15.85 -10.93
C GLU A 18 22.60 -14.71 -11.33
N ALA A 19 22.82 -14.10 -12.50
CA ALA A 19 21.94 -13.08 -13.06
C ALA A 19 20.53 -13.61 -13.30
N ALA A 20 20.40 -14.84 -13.81
CA ALA A 20 19.10 -15.50 -13.98
C ALA A 20 18.40 -15.74 -12.63
N ALA A 21 19.15 -16.14 -11.59
CA ALA A 21 18.61 -16.33 -10.25
C ALA A 21 18.09 -15.02 -9.64
N ILE A 22 18.83 -13.93 -9.79
CA ILE A 22 18.41 -12.59 -9.34
C ILE A 22 17.13 -12.17 -10.07
N ALA A 23 17.09 -12.31 -11.40
CA ALA A 23 15.91 -11.98 -12.20
C ALA A 23 14.68 -12.80 -11.79
N ALA A 24 14.85 -14.10 -11.51
CA ALA A 24 13.78 -14.97 -11.04
C ALA A 24 13.25 -14.52 -9.66
N ALA A 25 14.12 -14.16 -8.72
CA ALA A 25 13.73 -13.68 -7.40
C ALA A 25 12.94 -12.36 -7.48
N VAL A 26 13.39 -11.41 -8.30
CA VAL A 26 12.68 -10.14 -8.54
C VAL A 26 11.32 -10.41 -9.21
N GLY A 27 11.28 -11.26 -10.23
CA GLY A 27 10.05 -11.61 -10.93
C GLY A 27 9.02 -12.25 -10.01
N ALA A 28 9.44 -13.19 -9.15
CA ALA A 28 8.57 -13.82 -8.16
C ALA A 28 7.98 -12.79 -7.19
N HIS A 29 8.80 -11.87 -6.67
CA HIS A 29 8.34 -10.82 -5.76
C HIS A 29 7.29 -9.90 -6.43
N LEU A 30 7.52 -9.49 -7.68
CA LEU A 30 6.56 -8.66 -8.43
C LEU A 30 5.25 -9.41 -8.66
N SER A 31 5.30 -10.69 -9.06
CA SER A 31 4.09 -11.49 -9.22
C SER A 31 3.33 -11.68 -7.90
N ASP A 32 4.03 -11.77 -6.77
CA ASP A 32 3.39 -11.86 -5.45
C ASP A 32 2.70 -10.54 -5.06
N LEU A 33 3.31 -9.40 -5.38
CA LEU A 33 2.68 -8.10 -5.20
C LEU A 33 1.42 -7.95 -6.08
N GLU A 34 1.47 -8.40 -7.34
CA GLU A 34 0.32 -8.40 -8.23
C GLU A 34 -0.83 -9.27 -7.70
N ARG A 35 -0.51 -10.47 -7.19
CA ARG A 35 -1.51 -11.35 -6.56
C ARG A 35 -2.10 -10.74 -5.29
N ALA A 36 -1.27 -10.13 -4.45
CA ALA A 36 -1.74 -9.43 -3.25
C ALA A 36 -2.65 -8.26 -3.61
N ALA A 37 -2.29 -7.46 -4.62
CA ALA A 37 -3.11 -6.36 -5.10
C ALA A 37 -4.45 -6.83 -5.70
N ALA A 38 -4.46 -7.95 -6.43
CA ALA A 38 -5.68 -8.55 -6.94
C ALA A 38 -6.61 -9.03 -5.80
N ALA A 39 -6.06 -9.58 -4.72
CA ALA A 39 -6.84 -10.02 -3.56
C ALA A 39 -7.48 -8.84 -2.79
N GLU A 40 -6.81 -7.69 -2.70
CA GLU A 40 -7.38 -6.45 -2.12
C GLU A 40 -8.56 -5.91 -2.95
N GLY A 41 -8.59 -6.15 -4.26
CA GLY A 41 -9.68 -5.75 -5.15
C GLY A 41 -11.02 -6.43 -4.88
N GLU A 42 -11.04 -7.53 -4.12
CA GLU A 42 -12.23 -8.36 -3.92
C GLU A 42 -12.95 -8.10 -2.58
N ALA A 43 -12.41 -7.22 -1.72
CA ALA A 43 -12.91 -7.02 -0.36
C ALA A 43 -13.13 -5.55 0.07
N THR A 44 -13.60 -4.66 -0.81
CA THR A 44 -14.02 -3.29 -0.39
C THR A 44 -15.51 -3.22 -0.11
N SER A 45 -15.95 -3.95 0.92
CA SER A 45 -17.17 -3.52 1.61
C SER A 45 -16.81 -2.31 2.48
N TRP A 46 -17.60 -1.25 2.37
CA TRP A 46 -17.45 0.01 3.11
C TRP A 46 -17.19 -0.18 4.63
N ALA A 47 -17.69 -1.28 5.21
CA ALA A 47 -17.44 -1.64 6.60
C ALA A 47 -15.94 -1.86 6.94
N GLY A 48 -15.15 -2.38 6.00
CA GLY A 48 -13.70 -2.56 6.14
C GLY A 48 -12.93 -1.25 5.98
N GLU A 49 -13.28 -0.44 4.98
CA GLU A 49 -12.61 0.84 4.68
C GLU A 49 -12.84 1.91 5.76
N ARG A 50 -13.97 1.84 6.48
CA ARG A 50 -14.32 2.76 7.57
C ARG A 50 -13.25 2.85 8.65
N TRP A 51 -12.66 1.73 9.05
CA TRP A 51 -11.66 1.69 10.12
C TRP A 51 -10.35 2.33 9.68
N THR A 52 -9.91 2.05 8.46
CA THR A 52 -8.73 2.67 7.84
C THR A 52 -8.92 4.18 7.66
N PHE A 53 -10.11 4.62 7.23
CA PHE A 53 -10.42 6.04 7.10
C PHE A 53 -10.46 6.76 8.46
N ALA A 54 -11.10 6.18 9.47
CA ALA A 54 -11.10 6.73 10.84
C ALA A 54 -9.68 6.86 11.42
N GLY A 55 -8.81 5.88 11.18
CA GLY A 55 -7.40 5.93 11.57
C GLY A 55 -6.64 7.08 10.91
N ARG A 56 -6.85 7.32 9.60
CA ARG A 56 -6.26 8.47 8.88
C ARG A 56 -6.77 9.81 9.41
N VAL A 57 -8.07 9.93 9.67
CA VAL A 57 -8.66 11.14 10.27
C VAL A 57 -8.02 11.47 11.62
N ARG A 58 -7.86 10.46 12.49
CA ARG A 58 -7.18 10.63 13.78
C ARG A 58 -5.74 11.10 13.62
N GLY A 59 -4.97 10.49 12.71
CA GLY A 59 -3.57 10.85 12.48
C GLY A 59 -3.39 12.27 11.94
N LEU A 60 -4.31 12.72 11.07
CA LEU A 60 -4.22 14.04 10.44
C LEU A 60 -4.79 15.18 11.29
N GLN A 61 -5.82 14.92 12.10
CA GLN A 61 -6.52 15.95 12.86
C GLN A 61 -6.33 15.88 14.37
N GLY A 62 -5.72 14.81 14.89
CA GLY A 62 -5.57 14.61 16.34
C GLY A 62 -6.88 14.37 17.10
N ARG A 63 -7.99 14.13 16.39
CA ARG A 63 -9.32 13.86 16.99
C ARG A 63 -9.97 12.61 16.41
N GLU A 64 -10.74 11.92 17.24
CA GLU A 64 -11.59 10.81 16.80
C GLU A 64 -12.89 11.37 16.21
N ALA A 65 -13.24 10.90 15.02
CA ALA A 65 -14.41 11.34 14.28
C ALA A 65 -15.26 10.14 13.85
N ARG A 66 -16.59 10.23 13.98
CA ARG A 66 -17.49 9.15 13.57
C ARG A 66 -17.78 9.25 12.08
N VAL A 67 -17.26 8.30 11.32
CA VAL A 67 -17.41 8.24 9.86
C VAL A 67 -18.82 7.72 9.49
N PRO A 68 -19.68 8.52 8.85
CA PRO A 68 -21.05 8.14 8.47
C PRO A 68 -21.08 7.14 7.32
N ASP A 69 -22.12 6.32 7.23
CA ASP A 69 -22.21 5.22 6.27
C ASP A 69 -22.29 5.61 4.78
N ARG A 70 -22.46 6.91 4.48
CA ARG A 70 -22.49 7.44 3.12
C ARG A 70 -21.26 8.28 2.77
N ALA A 71 -20.13 8.08 3.43
CA ALA A 71 -18.95 8.86 3.10
C ALA A 71 -18.50 8.59 1.64
N PRO A 72 -18.01 9.61 0.92
CA PRO A 72 -17.49 9.43 -0.43
C PRO A 72 -16.34 8.41 -0.44
N ARG A 73 -16.41 7.44 -1.37
CA ARG A 73 -15.39 6.41 -1.59
C ARG A 73 -14.10 6.94 -2.22
N ASP A 74 -14.17 8.14 -2.78
CA ASP A 74 -13.02 8.82 -3.36
C ASP A 74 -12.19 9.51 -2.25
N PRO A 75 -10.91 9.13 -2.06
CA PRO A 75 -10.08 9.64 -0.98
C PRO A 75 -9.81 11.15 -1.09
N TRP A 76 -9.85 11.72 -2.28
CA TRP A 76 -9.67 13.16 -2.49
C TRP A 76 -10.90 13.95 -2.00
N THR A 77 -12.09 13.50 -2.38
CA THR A 77 -13.38 14.07 -1.93
C THR A 77 -13.56 13.94 -0.42
N ALA A 78 -13.15 12.80 0.16
CA ALA A 78 -13.24 12.58 1.60
C ALA A 78 -12.30 13.52 2.39
N SER A 79 -11.09 13.75 1.86
CA SER A 79 -10.11 14.67 2.47
C SER A 79 -10.60 16.14 2.44
N ALA A 80 -11.28 16.55 1.37
CA ALA A 80 -11.81 17.91 1.25
C ALA A 80 -13.02 18.24 2.15
N ARG A 81 -13.68 17.23 2.77
CA ARG A 81 -14.88 17.41 3.61
C ARG A 81 -14.66 17.06 5.07
N THR A 82 -13.42 17.17 5.49
CA THR A 82 -12.96 16.78 6.82
C THR A 82 -13.62 17.60 7.95
N ASP A 83 -14.17 18.78 7.62
CA ASP A 83 -14.99 19.63 8.50
C ASP A 83 -16.32 19.00 8.93
N ARG A 84 -16.80 17.97 8.21
CA ARG A 84 -18.10 17.31 8.45
C ARG A 84 -18.01 16.02 9.26
N PHE A 85 -16.80 15.64 9.66
CA PHE A 85 -16.53 14.49 10.53
C PHE A 85 -16.15 14.98 11.93
#